data_AF-A0A3D2U1D5-F1
#
_entry.id   AF-A0A3D2U1D5-F1
#
_cell.length_a   1.000
_cell.length_b   1.000
_cell.length_c   1.000
_cell.angle_alpha   90.00
_cell.angle_beta   90.00
_cell.angle_gamma   90.00
#
_symmetry.space_group_name_H-M   'P 1'
#
loop_
_entity.id
_entity.type
_entity.pdbx_description
1 polymer ?
#
loop_
_entity_poly.entity_id
_entity_poly.type
_entity_poly.pdbx_seq_one_letter_code
_entity_poly.pdbx_strand_id
1 'polypeptide(L)'
;MSRQYELNKELAQMLKGGVIMDVTTPEQAKIAEAAGACAVMALERIPADIRAAGGVSRMSDPKMIRGIQEAVSIPVMAKCRIGHFVEAQLLEAIEIDYIDESEVLSPADDVYHIDKTKFRVPFVCGAKDLGEALRRINEGASMIRTKGEPGTGDV
;
A
#
# COMPACT_ATOMS: atom_id res chain seq x y z
N MET A 1 17.90 -8.62 12.85
CA MET A 1 16.95 -7.68 12.22
C MET A 1 17.35 -6.26 12.63
N SER A 2 17.18 -5.27 11.76
CA SER A 2 17.57 -3.88 12.05
C SER A 2 16.57 -3.24 13.01
N ARG A 3 17.01 -2.22 13.77
CA ARG A 3 16.12 -1.43 14.64
C ARG A 3 14.94 -0.81 13.89
N GLN A 4 15.18 -0.38 12.64
CA GLN A 4 14.13 0.17 11.79
C GLN A 4 13.05 -0.87 11.46
N TYR A 5 13.47 -2.11 11.19
CA TYR A 5 12.53 -3.18 10.86
C TYR A 5 11.61 -3.53 12.04
N GLU A 6 12.14 -3.58 13.27
CA GLU A 6 11.30 -3.81 14.46
C GLU A 6 10.27 -2.68 14.67
N LEU A 7 10.68 -1.43 14.49
CA LEU A 7 9.77 -0.28 14.54
C LEU A 7 8.65 -0.40 13.48
N ASN A 8 9.02 -0.74 12.24
CA ASN A 8 8.05 -0.91 11.14
C ASN A 8 7.08 -2.06 11.40
N LYS A 9 7.51 -3.13 12.07
CA LYS A 9 6.64 -4.21 12.54
C LYS A 9 5.67 -3.72 13.61
N GLU A 10 6.14 -2.99 14.61
CA GLU A 10 5.32 -2.46 15.70
C GLU A 10 4.24 -1.49 15.17
N LEU A 11 4.60 -0.60 14.24
CA LEU A 11 3.65 0.26 13.55
C LEU A 11 2.55 -0.56 12.87
N ALA A 12 2.92 -1.60 12.11
CA ALA A 12 1.93 -2.49 11.49
C ALA A 12 1.07 -3.25 12.51
N GLN A 13 1.57 -3.55 13.73
CA GLN A 13 0.76 -4.17 14.78
C GLN A 13 -0.38 -3.24 15.26
N MET A 14 -0.21 -1.93 15.19
CA MET A 14 -1.23 -0.96 15.64
C MET A 14 -2.51 -1.03 14.79
N LEU A 15 -2.43 -1.56 13.57
CA LEU A 15 -3.57 -1.69 12.65
C LEU A 15 -4.41 -2.95 12.91
N LYS A 16 -3.97 -3.84 13.81
CA LYS A 16 -4.66 -5.10 14.11
C LYS A 16 -6.09 -4.88 14.58
N GLY A 17 -7.03 -5.64 13.99
CA GLY A 17 -8.44 -5.57 14.32
C GLY A 17 -9.21 -4.43 13.64
N GLY A 18 -8.52 -3.58 12.87
CA GLY A 18 -9.14 -2.51 12.09
C GLY A 18 -9.41 -2.88 10.64
N VAL A 19 -10.02 -1.93 9.92
CA VAL A 19 -10.28 -2.00 8.47
C VAL A 19 -9.51 -0.88 7.78
N ILE A 20 -8.81 -1.21 6.69
CA ILE A 20 -8.17 -0.25 5.79
C ILE A 20 -9.07 -0.07 4.58
N MET A 21 -9.43 1.18 4.25
CA MET A 21 -10.38 1.47 3.16
C MET A 21 -9.69 2.15 1.98
N ASP A 22 -9.90 1.62 0.77
CA ASP A 22 -9.49 2.28 -0.48
C ASP A 22 -10.34 3.54 -0.70
N VAL A 23 -9.67 4.66 -1.01
CA VAL A 23 -10.30 5.97 -1.24
C VAL A 23 -9.65 6.70 -2.42
N THR A 24 -10.47 7.44 -3.15
CA THR A 24 -10.09 8.19 -4.36
C THR A 24 -10.21 9.71 -4.21
N THR A 25 -10.84 10.19 -3.12
CA THR A 25 -10.99 11.62 -2.84
C THR A 25 -10.88 11.94 -1.34
N PRO A 26 -10.58 13.20 -0.98
CA PRO A 26 -10.62 13.68 0.41
C PRO A 26 -11.96 13.42 1.12
N GLU A 27 -13.08 13.54 0.40
CA GLU A 27 -14.42 13.29 0.95
C GLU A 27 -14.61 11.82 1.32
N GLN A 28 -14.16 10.89 0.46
CA GLN A 28 -14.19 9.46 0.76
C GLN A 28 -13.29 9.12 1.96
N ALA A 29 -12.12 9.76 2.06
CA ALA A 29 -11.22 9.59 3.21
C ALA A 29 -11.89 9.99 4.53
N LYS A 30 -12.58 11.15 4.57
CA LYS A 30 -13.33 11.60 5.74
C LYS A 30 -14.47 10.65 6.12
N ILE A 31 -15.17 10.09 5.12
CA ILE A 31 -16.22 9.10 5.36
C ILE A 31 -15.62 7.82 5.96
N ALA A 32 -14.49 7.34 5.43
CA ALA A 32 -13.81 6.16 5.94
C ALA A 32 -13.34 6.36 7.40
N GLU A 33 -12.75 7.50 7.71
CA GLU A 33 -12.35 7.86 9.07
C GLU A 33 -13.55 7.91 10.02
N ALA A 34 -14.63 8.60 9.64
CA ALA A 34 -15.85 8.69 10.45
C ALA A 34 -16.54 7.32 10.65
N ALA A 35 -16.35 6.39 9.72
CA ALA A 35 -16.84 5.01 9.80
C ALA A 35 -15.96 4.10 10.68
N GLY A 36 -14.82 4.59 11.19
CA GLY A 36 -13.93 3.84 12.06
C GLY A 36 -12.84 3.04 11.34
N ALA A 37 -12.48 3.41 10.10
CA ALA A 37 -11.30 2.86 9.45
C ALA A 37 -10.04 3.11 10.29
N CYS A 38 -9.14 2.13 10.39
CA CYS A 38 -7.87 2.31 11.10
C CYS A 38 -6.80 2.99 10.24
N ALA A 39 -6.99 2.99 8.92
CA ALA A 39 -6.17 3.68 7.93
C ALA A 39 -6.96 3.77 6.61
N VAL A 40 -6.48 4.60 5.67
CA VAL A 40 -7.00 4.63 4.29
C VAL A 40 -5.90 4.34 3.29
N MET A 41 -6.27 3.79 2.14
CA MET A 41 -5.38 3.55 1.00
C MET A 41 -5.75 4.54 -0.10
N ALA A 42 -4.85 5.46 -0.43
CA ALA A 42 -5.04 6.48 -1.46
C ALA A 42 -4.69 5.92 -2.85
N LEU A 43 -5.62 6.03 -3.79
CA LEU A 43 -5.44 5.63 -5.18
C LEU A 43 -6.36 6.42 -6.13
N GLU A 44 -5.92 6.69 -7.35
CA GLU A 44 -6.74 7.38 -8.36
C GLU A 44 -7.87 6.51 -8.93
N ARG A 45 -7.69 5.19 -8.94
CA ARG A 45 -8.64 4.24 -9.56
C ARG A 45 -8.74 2.98 -8.74
N ILE A 46 -9.95 2.63 -8.33
CA ILE A 46 -10.22 1.40 -7.59
C ILE A 46 -9.89 0.15 -8.44
N PRO A 47 -9.54 -0.99 -7.82
CA PRO A 47 -9.14 -2.19 -8.55
C PRO A 47 -10.15 -2.66 -9.62
N ALA A 48 -11.45 -2.49 -9.35
CA ALA A 48 -12.51 -2.79 -10.33
C ALA A 48 -12.40 -1.93 -11.60
N ASP A 49 -12.13 -0.62 -11.45
CA ASP A 49 -11.95 0.30 -12.56
C ASP A 49 -10.65 0.04 -13.32
N ILE A 50 -9.57 -0.32 -12.61
CA ILE A 50 -8.30 -0.71 -13.24
C ILE A 50 -8.51 -1.91 -14.18
N ARG A 51 -9.26 -2.92 -13.73
CA ARG A 51 -9.59 -4.09 -14.55
C ARG A 51 -10.43 -3.74 -15.77
N ALA A 52 -11.45 -2.89 -15.59
CA ALA A 52 -12.36 -2.51 -16.67
C ALA A 52 -11.69 -1.63 -17.74
N ALA A 53 -10.84 -0.69 -17.32
CA ALA A 53 -10.18 0.26 -18.22
C ALA A 53 -9.02 -0.36 -19.01
N GLY A 54 -8.32 -1.35 -18.43
CA GLY A 54 -7.07 -1.86 -18.98
C GLY A 54 -5.96 -0.79 -19.01
N GLY A 55 -4.87 -1.09 -19.73
CA GLY A 55 -3.72 -0.20 -19.85
C GLY A 55 -2.77 -0.26 -18.65
N VAL A 56 -1.91 0.75 -18.53
CA VAL A 56 -0.85 0.79 -17.51
C VAL A 56 -1.35 1.52 -16.26
N SER A 57 -1.40 0.81 -15.13
CA SER A 57 -1.71 1.36 -13.82
C SER A 57 -0.43 1.63 -13.03
N ARG A 58 -0.32 2.81 -12.42
CA ARG A 58 0.90 3.33 -11.77
C ARG A 58 0.60 3.87 -10.37
N MET A 59 1.63 4.35 -9.68
CA MET A 59 1.47 5.18 -8.49
C MET A 59 0.57 6.39 -8.78
N SER A 60 -0.28 6.76 -7.83
CA SER A 60 -1.16 7.93 -7.92
C SER A 60 -0.38 9.24 -7.81
N ASP A 61 -0.93 10.33 -8.37
CA ASP A 61 -0.32 11.66 -8.30
C ASP A 61 -0.06 12.06 -6.83
N PRO A 62 1.18 12.44 -6.46
CA PRO A 62 1.51 12.92 -5.13
C PRO A 62 0.60 14.05 -4.63
N LYS A 63 0.09 14.92 -5.51
CA LYS A 63 -0.86 15.98 -5.17
C LYS A 63 -2.19 15.40 -4.67
N MET A 64 -2.67 14.33 -5.30
CA MET A 64 -3.91 13.65 -4.90
C MET A 64 -3.72 12.98 -3.53
N ILE A 65 -2.60 12.28 -3.34
CA ILE A 65 -2.26 11.62 -2.06
C ILE A 65 -2.17 12.65 -0.93
N ARG A 66 -1.48 13.78 -1.16
CA ARG A 66 -1.40 14.90 -0.20
C ARG A 66 -2.77 15.44 0.19
N GLY A 67 -3.67 15.60 -0.78
CA GLY A 67 -5.04 16.03 -0.50
C GLY A 67 -5.82 15.08 0.41
N ILE A 68 -5.54 13.77 0.35
CA ILE A 68 -6.10 12.79 1.28
C ILE A 68 -5.42 12.86 2.65
N GLN A 69 -4.08 12.95 2.70
CA GLN A 69 -3.34 13.11 3.96
C GLN A 69 -3.81 14.32 4.77
N GLU A 70 -4.08 15.44 4.10
CA GLU A 70 -4.57 16.67 4.74
C GLU A 70 -6.03 16.56 5.23
N ALA A 71 -6.77 15.57 4.74
CA ALA A 71 -8.20 15.44 4.99
C ALA A 71 -8.56 14.59 6.21
N VAL A 72 -7.64 13.73 6.69
CA VAL A 72 -7.86 12.77 7.77
C VAL A 72 -6.71 12.76 8.77
N SER A 73 -6.96 12.25 9.97
CA SER A 73 -5.96 12.07 11.03
C SER A 73 -5.44 10.63 11.17
N ILE A 74 -6.15 9.67 10.57
CA ILE A 74 -5.71 8.27 10.50
C ILE A 74 -4.61 8.07 9.43
N PRO A 75 -3.75 7.05 9.57
CA PRO A 75 -2.69 6.75 8.61
C PRO A 75 -3.18 6.64 7.16
N VAL A 76 -2.39 7.16 6.23
CA VAL A 76 -2.62 7.08 4.79
C VAL A 76 -1.56 6.19 4.16
N MET A 77 -2.02 5.20 3.41
CA MET A 77 -1.19 4.30 2.62
C MET A 77 -1.29 4.66 1.14
N ALA A 78 -0.29 4.29 0.35
CA ALA A 78 -0.36 4.42 -1.11
C ALA A 78 0.32 3.25 -1.82
N LYS A 79 -0.09 3.00 -3.07
CA LYS A 79 0.41 1.89 -3.88
C LYS A 79 1.59 2.31 -4.76
N CYS A 80 2.58 1.44 -4.88
CA CYS A 80 3.61 1.51 -5.92
C CYS A 80 3.66 0.21 -6.71
N ARG A 81 4.19 0.28 -7.94
CA ARG A 81 4.35 -0.89 -8.81
C ARG A 81 5.43 -1.84 -8.27
N ILE A 82 5.22 -3.15 -8.48
CA ILE A 82 6.22 -4.17 -8.14
C ILE A 82 7.57 -3.82 -8.79
N GLY A 83 8.62 -3.80 -7.97
CA GLY A 83 9.99 -3.50 -8.39
C GLY A 83 10.29 -2.01 -8.63
N HIS A 84 9.30 -1.11 -8.59
CA HIS A 84 9.50 0.30 -8.91
C HIS A 84 10.00 1.12 -7.71
N PHE A 85 11.23 0.88 -7.28
CA PHE A 85 11.82 1.52 -6.09
C PHE A 85 11.82 3.06 -6.14
N VAL A 86 11.82 3.69 -7.33
CA VAL A 86 11.73 5.16 -7.46
C VAL A 86 10.33 5.68 -7.12
N GLU A 87 9.26 4.91 -7.38
CA GLU A 87 7.91 5.29 -6.95
C GLU A 87 7.83 5.20 -5.43
N ALA A 88 8.42 4.17 -4.83
CA ALA A 88 8.52 4.07 -3.39
C ALA A 88 9.35 5.21 -2.75
N GLN A 89 10.43 5.67 -3.40
CA GLN A 89 11.20 6.82 -2.94
C GLN A 89 10.37 8.12 -2.97
N LEU A 90 9.55 8.31 -4.01
CA LEU A 90 8.62 9.43 -4.09
C LEU A 90 7.58 9.38 -2.97
N LEU A 91 6.99 8.21 -2.72
CA LEU A 91 6.03 8.00 -1.63
C LEU A 91 6.65 8.25 -0.25
N GLU A 92 7.88 7.77 -0.01
CA GLU A 92 8.62 8.04 1.22
C GLU A 92 8.94 9.55 1.36
N ALA A 93 9.31 10.22 0.27
CA ALA A 93 9.61 11.65 0.28
C ALA A 93 8.38 12.53 0.56
N ILE A 94 7.17 12.04 0.25
CA ILE A 94 5.92 12.67 0.69
C ILE A 94 5.44 12.17 2.04
N GLU A 95 6.28 11.48 2.81
CA GLU A 95 5.99 11.06 4.18
C GLU A 95 4.70 10.25 4.28
N ILE A 96 4.49 9.32 3.34
CA ILE A 96 3.40 8.35 3.45
C ILE A 96 3.60 7.46 4.68
N ASP A 97 2.52 7.01 5.32
CA ASP A 97 2.64 6.16 6.50
C ASP A 97 3.03 4.72 6.15
N TYR A 98 2.52 4.21 5.03
CA TYR A 98 2.84 2.86 4.52
C TYR A 98 2.85 2.83 3.00
N ILE A 99 3.69 1.95 2.44
CA ILE A 99 3.71 1.66 1.01
C ILE A 99 3.18 0.25 0.75
N ASP A 100 2.22 0.10 -0.15
CA ASP A 100 1.78 -1.19 -0.69
C ASP A 100 2.49 -1.46 -2.03
N GLU A 101 3.45 -2.38 -2.03
CA GLU A 101 4.06 -2.89 -3.28
C GLU A 101 3.05 -3.85 -3.92
N SER A 102 2.25 -3.32 -4.86
CA SER A 102 0.95 -3.90 -5.20
C SER A 102 0.94 -4.57 -6.56
N GLU A 103 0.55 -5.85 -6.57
CA GLU A 103 0.27 -6.64 -7.76
C GLU A 103 -0.97 -6.18 -8.55
N VAL A 104 -1.75 -5.26 -8.00
CA VAL A 104 -2.90 -4.63 -8.67
C VAL A 104 -2.43 -3.60 -9.71
N LEU A 105 -1.25 -3.02 -9.52
CA LEU A 105 -0.65 -2.11 -10.49
C LEU A 105 0.16 -2.88 -11.53
N SER A 106 0.43 -2.25 -12.68
CA SER A 106 1.26 -2.88 -13.71
C SER A 106 2.69 -3.05 -13.18
N PRO A 107 3.29 -4.26 -13.19
CA PRO A 107 4.66 -4.44 -12.71
C PRO A 107 5.65 -3.53 -13.46
N ALA A 108 6.67 -3.05 -12.76
CA ALA A 108 7.77 -2.32 -13.36
C ALA A 108 9.01 -3.19 -13.56
N ASP A 109 9.14 -4.24 -12.75
CA ASP A 109 10.14 -5.29 -12.87
C ASP A 109 9.42 -6.64 -12.71
N ASP A 110 9.60 -7.52 -13.70
CA ASP A 110 8.97 -8.85 -13.72
C ASP A 110 9.78 -9.91 -12.96
N VAL A 111 10.99 -9.56 -12.51
CA VAL A 111 11.94 -10.48 -11.86
C VAL A 111 12.09 -10.16 -10.38
N TYR A 112 12.26 -8.89 -10.03
CA TYR A 112 12.61 -8.47 -8.67
C TYR A 112 11.56 -7.57 -8.04
N HIS A 113 11.33 -7.78 -6.73
CA HIS A 113 10.60 -6.84 -5.89
C HIS A 113 11.56 -5.81 -5.32
N ILE A 114 11.00 -4.73 -4.76
CA ILE A 114 11.76 -3.69 -4.08
C ILE A 114 12.52 -4.29 -2.89
N ASP A 115 13.79 -3.92 -2.73
CA ASP A 115 14.57 -4.14 -1.50
C ASP A 115 14.08 -3.15 -0.43
N LYS A 116 13.09 -3.58 0.34
CA LYS A 116 12.36 -2.75 1.32
C LYS A 116 13.22 -2.44 2.55
N THR A 117 14.35 -3.14 2.73
CA THR A 117 15.30 -2.87 3.82
C THR A 117 16.02 -1.52 3.68
N LYS A 118 15.97 -0.91 2.49
CA LYS A 118 16.57 0.39 2.18
C LYS A 118 15.66 1.58 2.50
N PHE A 119 14.45 1.33 2.97
CA PHE A 119 13.45 2.34 3.27
C PHE A 119 13.17 2.41 4.77
N ARG A 120 12.78 3.60 5.24
CA ARG A 120 12.32 3.83 6.60
C ARG A 120 10.83 3.55 6.71
N VAL A 121 10.06 3.91 5.68
CA VAL A 121 8.61 3.66 5.64
C VAL A 121 8.30 2.15 5.62
N PRO A 122 7.30 1.67 6.40
CA PRO A 122 6.87 0.27 6.39
C PRO A 122 6.21 -0.13 5.06
N PHE A 123 6.40 -1.40 4.68
CA PHE A 123 5.83 -1.97 3.46
C PHE A 123 4.79 -3.05 3.74
N VAL A 124 3.70 -3.00 2.98
CA VAL A 124 2.69 -4.03 2.82
C VAL A 124 2.94 -4.76 1.50
N CYS A 125 2.90 -6.10 1.52
CA CYS A 125 2.97 -6.90 0.29
C CYS A 125 1.87 -7.97 0.24
N GLY A 126 1.40 -8.25 -0.98
CA GLY A 126 0.50 -9.37 -1.25
C GLY A 126 1.22 -10.72 -1.29
N ALA A 127 0.61 -11.77 -0.72
CA ALA A 127 1.03 -13.15 -0.87
C ALA A 127 -0.15 -14.09 -1.08
N LYS A 128 0.03 -15.16 -1.87
CA LYS A 128 -0.97 -16.23 -2.05
C LYS A 128 -0.65 -17.51 -1.28
N ASP A 129 0.61 -17.66 -0.84
CA ASP A 129 1.10 -18.82 -0.11
C ASP A 129 2.20 -18.41 0.88
N LEU A 130 2.55 -19.33 1.79
CA LEU A 130 3.57 -19.10 2.81
C LEU A 130 4.95 -18.81 2.19
N GLY A 131 5.30 -19.47 1.09
CA GLY A 131 6.58 -19.26 0.43
C GLY A 131 6.72 -17.84 -0.11
N GLU A 132 5.66 -17.31 -0.73
CA GLU A 132 5.59 -15.93 -1.19
C GLU A 132 5.64 -14.95 -0.02
N ALA A 133 4.89 -15.20 1.05
CA ALA A 133 4.92 -14.37 2.25
C ALA A 133 6.33 -14.30 2.86
N LEU A 134 7.00 -15.44 3.04
CA LEU A 134 8.36 -15.49 3.60
C LEU A 134 9.38 -14.75 2.72
N ARG A 135 9.25 -14.83 1.39
CA ARG A 135 10.10 -14.04 0.47
C ARG A 135 9.89 -12.54 0.64
N ARG A 136 8.63 -12.06 0.67
CA ARG A 136 8.31 -10.64 0.88
C ARG A 136 8.81 -10.13 2.23
N ILE A 137 8.67 -10.93 3.28
CA ILE A 137 9.20 -10.63 4.62
C ILE A 137 10.73 -10.54 4.59
N ASN A 138 11.41 -11.49 3.93
CA ASN A 138 12.86 -11.49 3.79
C ASN A 138 13.39 -10.27 3.01
N GLU A 139 12.61 -9.75 2.06
CA GLU A 139 12.90 -8.50 1.34
C GLU A 139 12.61 -7.24 2.16
N GLY A 140 12.04 -7.36 3.36
CA GLY A 140 11.80 -6.24 4.28
C GLY A 140 10.35 -5.81 4.47
N ALA A 141 9.37 -6.56 3.95
CA ALA A 141 7.96 -6.27 4.25
C ALA A 141 7.67 -6.43 5.75
N SER A 142 6.99 -5.44 6.34
CA SER A 142 6.58 -5.44 7.74
C SER A 142 5.12 -5.86 7.93
N MET A 143 4.34 -5.90 6.84
CA MET A 143 2.96 -6.36 6.81
C MET A 143 2.71 -7.21 5.55
N ILE A 144 1.93 -8.28 5.69
CA ILE A 144 1.50 -9.13 4.58
C ILE A 144 -0.02 -9.14 4.51
N ARG A 145 -0.55 -9.09 3.29
CA ARG A 145 -1.98 -9.27 2.98
C ARG A 145 -2.15 -10.42 2.00
N THR A 146 -3.34 -11.02 1.97
CA THR A 146 -3.69 -11.96 0.90
C THR A 146 -3.83 -11.20 -0.43
N LYS A 147 -3.47 -11.86 -1.54
CA LYS A 147 -3.69 -11.28 -2.88
C LYS A 147 -5.17 -11.28 -3.26
N GLY A 148 -5.87 -12.40 -3.02
CA GLY A 148 -7.26 -12.59 -3.45
C GLY A 148 -7.44 -12.34 -4.95
N GLU A 149 -8.65 -11.92 -5.35
CA GLU A 149 -8.95 -11.42 -6.69
C GLU A 149 -9.44 -9.97 -6.62
N PRO A 150 -8.52 -8.98 -6.59
CA PRO A 150 -8.90 -7.59 -6.32
C PRO A 150 -9.93 -7.07 -7.32
N GLY A 151 -11.06 -6.54 -6.84
CA GLY A 151 -12.11 -5.92 -7.66
C GLY A 151 -13.20 -6.86 -8.19
N THR A 152 -13.22 -8.15 -7.83
CA THR A 152 -14.31 -9.08 -8.25
C THR A 152 -15.49 -9.07 -7.28
N GLY A 153 -15.28 -8.71 -6.02
CA GLY A 153 -16.29 -8.83 -4.96
C GLY A 153 -16.49 -10.26 -4.46
N ASP A 154 -15.70 -11.21 -4.95
CA ASP A 154 -15.64 -12.59 -4.47
C ASP A 154 -14.47 -12.71 -3.47
N VAL A 155 -14.77 -13.18 -2.26
CA VAL A 155 -13.85 -13.17 -1.09
C VAL A 155 -13.31 -14.56 -0.81
#